data_AF-A0A958J844-F1
#
_entry.id   AF-A0A958J844-F1
#
_cell.length_a   1.000
_cell.length_b   1.000
_cell.length_c   1.000
_cell.angle_alpha   90.00
_cell.angle_beta   90.00
_cell.angle_gamma   90.00
#
_symmetry.space_group_name_H-M   'P 1'
#
loop_
_entity.id
_entity.type
_entity.pdbx_description
1 polymer ?
#
loop_
_entity_poly.entity_id
_entity_poly.type
_entity_poly.pdbx_seq_one_letter_code
_entity_poly.pdbx_strand_id
1 'polypeptide(L)'
;IYHIFARLGELRFEGLDRELRGILKEKGLREQDPFDSLIAQATVIDIQGKIDFEKVVHRAAAVLSNKISIDANILFDKFMQGTRIGATPVAHGAALPHLRLGEIKQAELIIIRTD
;
A
#
# COMPACT_ATOMS: atom_id res chain seq x y z
N ILE A 1 16.06 14.76 2.83
CA ILE A 1 14.72 15.34 2.57
C ILE A 1 13.63 14.39 3.11
N TYR A 2 13.69 14.02 4.39
CA TYR A 2 12.69 13.17 5.07
C TYR A 2 12.13 13.84 6.34
N HIS A 3 12.87 14.81 6.90
CA HIS A 3 12.45 15.56 8.09
C HIS A 3 11.29 16.54 7.86
N ILE A 4 11.11 17.05 6.64
CA ILE A 4 10.01 18.00 6.33
C ILE A 4 8.65 17.28 6.36
N PHE A 5 8.56 16.06 5.83
CA PHE A 5 7.32 15.29 5.80
C PHE A 5 6.87 14.84 7.20
N ALA A 6 7.81 14.45 8.07
CA ALA A 6 7.50 14.12 9.46
C ALA A 6 6.95 15.34 10.22
N ARG A 7 7.50 16.54 9.98
CA ARG A 7 7.05 17.78 10.62
C ARG A 7 5.69 18.29 10.11
N LEU A 8 5.35 18.01 8.85
CA LEU A 8 4.04 18.32 8.27
C LEU A 8 2.94 17.35 8.73
N GLY A 9 3.30 16.12 9.10
CA GLY A 9 2.36 15.14 9.67
C GLY A 9 1.86 15.52 11.08
N GLU A 10 2.69 16.21 11.87
CA GLU A 10 2.32 16.68 13.22
C GLU A 10 1.38 17.90 13.21
N LEU A 11 1.40 18.69 12.13
CA LEU A 11 0.51 19.84 11.91
C LEU A 11 -0.44 19.51 10.75
N ARG A 12 -1.45 18.66 11.01
CA ARG A 12 -2.51 18.31 10.04
C ARG A 12 -3.32 19.56 9.65
N PHE A 13 -2.78 20.34 8.73
CA PHE A 13 -3.51 21.41 8.05
C PHE A 13 -4.12 20.83 6.78
N GLU A 14 -5.44 20.72 6.73
CA GLU A 14 -6.18 20.14 5.59
C GLU A 14 -5.89 20.86 4.27
N GLY A 15 -5.53 22.15 4.32
CA GLY A 15 -5.16 22.93 3.14
C GLY A 15 -3.89 22.40 2.44
N LEU A 16 -2.94 21.83 3.20
CA LEU A 16 -1.69 21.32 2.66
C LEU A 16 -1.91 20.04 1.82
N ASP A 17 -2.77 19.13 2.27
CA ASP A 17 -3.09 17.92 1.49
C ASP A 17 -3.77 18.29 0.16
N ARG A 18 -4.64 19.31 0.19
CA ARG A 18 -5.28 19.85 -1.02
C ARG A 18 -4.29 20.53 -1.96
N GLU A 19 -3.35 21.32 -1.44
CA GLU A 19 -2.29 21.95 -2.22
C GLU A 19 -1.34 20.91 -2.84
N LEU A 20 -0.92 19.90 -2.07
CA LEU A 20 -0.07 18.82 -2.58
C LEU A 20 -0.78 18.01 -3.66
N ARG A 21 -2.07 17.69 -3.49
CA ARG A 21 -2.89 17.08 -4.55
C ARG A 21 -3.05 18.00 -5.75
N GLY A 22 -3.16 19.31 -5.54
CA GLY A 22 -3.18 20.33 -6.59
C GLY A 22 -1.89 20.31 -7.40
N ILE A 23 -0.73 20.32 -6.73
CA ILE A 23 0.60 20.24 -7.35
C ILE A 23 0.77 18.93 -8.12
N LEU A 24 0.35 17.79 -7.55
CA LEU A 24 0.40 16.50 -8.24
C LEU A 24 -0.50 16.47 -9.48
N LYS A 25 -1.65 17.13 -9.45
CA LYS A 25 -2.54 17.28 -10.63
C LYS A 25 -1.97 18.22 -11.69
N GLU A 26 -1.39 19.35 -11.27
CA GLU A 26 -0.86 20.38 -12.18
C GLU A 26 0.49 20.00 -12.80
N LYS A 27 1.37 19.35 -12.03
CA LYS A 27 2.68 18.90 -12.51
C LYS A 27 2.63 17.49 -13.09
N GLY A 28 1.54 16.77 -12.87
CA GLY A 28 1.41 15.36 -13.17
C GLY A 28 2.32 14.50 -12.30
N LEU A 29 2.06 13.20 -12.29
CA LEU A 29 3.14 12.25 -12.08
C LEU A 29 4.08 12.37 -13.29
N ARG A 30 5.37 12.08 -13.13
CA ARG A 30 6.30 12.09 -14.29
C ARG A 30 5.69 11.23 -15.40
N GLU A 31 5.85 11.56 -16.68
CA GLU A 31 5.28 10.76 -17.81
C GLU A 31 5.65 9.25 -17.76
N GLN A 32 6.63 8.87 -16.94
CA GLN A 32 7.10 7.50 -16.71
C GLN A 32 6.76 6.94 -15.32
N ASP A 33 5.94 7.63 -14.53
CA ASP A 33 5.54 7.14 -13.21
C ASP A 33 4.60 5.94 -13.37
N PRO A 34 4.94 4.77 -12.82
CA PRO A 34 4.12 3.58 -12.99
C PRO A 34 2.81 3.64 -12.20
N PHE A 35 2.54 4.68 -11.41
CA PHE A 35 1.37 4.76 -10.53
C PHE A 35 0.04 4.49 -11.25
N ASP A 36 -0.26 5.16 -12.36
CA ASP A 36 -1.54 4.97 -13.07
C ASP A 36 -1.66 3.52 -13.55
N SER A 37 -0.58 2.98 -14.11
CA SER A 37 -0.53 1.59 -14.57
C SER A 37 -0.62 0.58 -13.42
N LEU A 38 -0.08 0.89 -12.24
CA LEU A 38 -0.13 0.07 -11.03
C LEU A 38 -1.57 0.00 -10.50
N ILE A 39 -2.24 1.15 -10.41
CA ILE A 39 -3.64 1.21 -9.99
C ILE A 39 -4.52 0.46 -10.99
N ALA A 40 -4.30 0.63 -12.29
CA ALA A 40 -5.07 -0.04 -13.34
C ALA A 40 -4.90 -1.58 -13.34
N GLN A 41 -3.73 -2.07 -12.93
CA GLN A 41 -3.42 -3.51 -12.88
C GLN A 41 -3.63 -4.12 -11.49
N ALA A 42 -4.09 -3.33 -10.52
CA ALA A 42 -4.28 -3.79 -9.16
C ALA A 42 -5.31 -4.90 -9.09
N THR A 43 -4.99 -5.97 -8.36
CA THR A 43 -5.98 -7.03 -8.10
C THR A 43 -6.89 -6.57 -6.97
N VAL A 44 -8.20 -6.53 -7.23
CA VAL A 44 -9.21 -6.16 -6.22
C VAL A 44 -9.85 -7.41 -5.65
N ILE A 45 -9.94 -7.49 -4.33
CA ILE A 45 -10.59 -8.60 -3.60
C ILE A 45 -11.66 -8.02 -2.69
N ASP A 46 -12.90 -8.46 -2.87
CA ASP A 46 -14.01 -8.14 -1.99
C ASP A 46 -14.23 -9.28 -1.00
N ILE A 47 -14.37 -8.94 0.28
CA ILE A 47 -14.59 -9.90 1.36
C ILE A 47 -15.89 -9.53 2.06
N GLN A 48 -16.79 -10.51 2.14
CA GLN A 48 -18.03 -10.37 2.88
C GLN A 48 -17.84 -10.76 4.34
N GLY A 49 -18.30 -9.90 5.24
CA GLY A 49 -18.29 -10.09 6.68
C GLY A 49 -16.93 -9.85 7.35
N LYS A 50 -16.91 -10.04 8.67
CA LYS A 50 -15.72 -9.81 9.50
C LYS A 50 -14.60 -10.79 9.13
N ILE A 51 -13.42 -10.25 8.89
CA ILE A 51 -12.20 -11.02 8.64
C ILE A 51 -11.05 -10.48 9.49
N ASP A 52 -10.25 -11.40 10.02
CA ASP A 52 -9.05 -11.06 10.77
C ASP A 52 -7.97 -10.56 9.80
N PHE A 53 -7.22 -9.55 10.22
CA PHE A 53 -6.14 -8.97 9.42
C PHE A 53 -5.15 -10.03 8.91
N GLU A 54 -4.80 -11.02 9.75
CA GLU A 54 -3.92 -12.11 9.37
C GLU A 54 -4.46 -12.91 8.17
N LYS A 55 -5.76 -13.19 8.14
CA LYS A 55 -6.41 -13.88 7.02
C LYS A 55 -6.43 -13.00 5.76
N VAL A 56 -6.55 -11.68 5.92
CA VAL A 56 -6.43 -10.72 4.81
C VAL A 56 -5.02 -10.76 4.21
N VAL A 57 -3.98 -10.69 5.06
CA VAL A 57 -2.58 -10.76 4.61
C VAL A 57 -2.29 -12.10 3.94
N HIS A 58 -2.80 -13.21 4.48
CA HIS A 58 -2.62 -14.52 3.87
C HIS A 58 -3.25 -14.60 2.46
N ARG A 59 -4.45 -14.04 2.27
CA ARG A 59 -5.08 -13.97 0.94
C ARG A 59 -4.26 -13.11 -0.02
N ALA A 60 -3.81 -11.93 0.43
CA ALA A 60 -2.98 -11.05 -0.37
C ALA A 60 -1.66 -11.73 -0.78
N ALA A 61 -0.99 -12.40 0.16
CA ALA A 61 0.27 -13.10 -0.08
C ALA A 61 0.12 -14.24 -1.10
N ALA A 62 -0.96 -15.02 -1.03
CA ALA A 62 -1.24 -16.06 -2.01
C ALA A 62 -1.42 -15.50 -3.43
N VAL A 63 -2.14 -14.39 -3.56
CA VAL A 63 -2.34 -13.74 -4.88
C VAL A 63 -1.05 -13.11 -5.39
N LEU A 64 -0.28 -12.43 -4.52
CA LEU A 64 1.01 -11.84 -4.91
C LEU A 64 2.01 -12.92 -5.32
N SER A 65 2.05 -14.05 -4.61
CA SER A 65 2.97 -15.16 -4.91
C SER A 65 2.87 -15.64 -6.36
N ASN A 66 1.64 -15.73 -6.88
CA ASN A 66 1.37 -16.09 -8.28
C ASN A 66 1.91 -15.07 -9.29
N LYS A 67 2.11 -13.81 -8.88
CA LYS A 67 2.59 -12.73 -9.75
C LYS A 67 4.10 -12.53 -9.70
N ILE A 68 4.72 -12.64 -8.52
CA ILE A 68 6.12 -12.24 -8.31
C ILE A 68 7.10 -13.41 -8.09
N SER A 69 6.64 -14.66 -8.23
CA SER A 69 7.47 -15.87 -8.07
C SER A 69 8.21 -15.93 -6.72
N ILE A 70 7.58 -15.42 -5.67
CA ILE A 70 8.05 -15.49 -4.28
C ILE A 70 7.03 -16.33 -3.50
N ASP A 71 7.50 -17.21 -2.61
CA ASP A 71 6.63 -18.06 -1.81
C ASP A 71 5.65 -17.24 -0.95
N ALA A 72 4.40 -17.70 -0.90
CA ALA A 72 3.32 -17.01 -0.19
C ALA A 72 3.58 -16.91 1.33
N ASN A 73 4.20 -17.93 1.95
CA ASN A 73 4.50 -17.88 3.39
C ASN A 73 5.59 -16.86 3.68
N ILE A 74 6.61 -16.77 2.83
CA ILE A 74 7.66 -15.74 2.94
C ILE A 74 7.04 -14.34 2.86
N LEU A 75 6.13 -14.10 1.91
CA LEU A 75 5.43 -12.82 1.78
C LEU A 75 4.59 -12.52 3.02
N PHE A 76 3.80 -13.49 3.48
CA PHE A 76 2.97 -13.37 4.67
C PHE A 76 3.80 -12.98 5.90
N ASP A 77 4.87 -13.73 6.20
CA ASP A 77 5.72 -13.49 7.36
C ASP A 77 6.33 -12.08 7.33
N LYS A 78 6.79 -11.65 6.16
CA LYS A 78 7.37 -10.32 5.98
C LYS A 78 6.34 -9.20 6.14
N PHE A 79 5.13 -9.36 5.62
CA PHE A 79 4.04 -8.40 5.85
C PHE A 79 3.64 -8.33 7.32
N MET A 80 3.52 -9.48 7.99
CA MET A 80 3.18 -9.56 9.40
C MET A 80 4.28 -8.94 10.28
N GLN A 81 5.55 -9.19 9.98
CA GLN A 81 6.69 -8.58 10.67
C GLN A 81 6.71 -7.06 10.47
N GLY A 82 6.55 -6.58 9.23
CA GLY A 82 6.52 -5.14 8.92
C GLY A 82 5.39 -4.41 9.63
N THR A 83 4.21 -5.03 9.69
CA THR A 83 3.04 -4.49 10.40
C THR A 83 3.29 -4.38 11.91
N ARG A 84 3.91 -5.40 12.54
CA ARG A 84 4.23 -5.43 13.98
C ARG A 84 5.25 -4.38 14.41
N ILE A 85 6.15 -3.97 13.52
CA ILE A 85 7.17 -2.93 13.80
C ILE A 85 6.56 -1.51 13.78
N GLY A 86 5.24 -1.39 13.55
CA GLY A 86 4.52 -0.12 13.58
C GLY A 86 4.25 0.49 12.20
N ALA A 87 4.49 -0.27 11.11
CA ALA A 87 4.30 0.21 9.74
C ALA A 87 2.85 0.13 9.24
N THR A 88 1.83 -0.02 10.11
CA THR A 88 0.42 0.10 9.68
C THR A 88 -0.51 0.43 10.84
N PRO A 89 -1.02 1.67 10.89
CA PRO A 89 -2.41 1.87 10.50
C PRO A 89 -2.54 2.94 9.42
N VAL A 90 -3.54 2.82 8.55
CA VAL A 90 -3.98 3.96 7.73
C VAL A 90 -5.29 4.46 8.33
N ALA A 91 -5.34 5.75 8.63
CA ALA A 91 -6.44 6.31 9.40
C ALA A 91 -7.80 6.05 8.74
N HIS A 92 -8.87 6.02 9.55
CA HIS A 92 -10.27 5.92 9.08
C HIS A 92 -10.63 4.58 8.39
N GLY A 93 -10.11 3.46 8.91
CA GLY A 93 -10.53 2.11 8.48
C GLY A 93 -9.79 1.56 7.26
N ALA A 94 -8.66 2.17 6.87
CA ALA A 94 -7.79 1.66 5.83
C ALA A 94 -6.50 1.04 6.42
N ALA A 95 -5.81 0.24 5.62
CA ALA A 95 -4.44 -0.17 5.93
C ALA A 95 -3.63 -0.20 4.63
N LEU A 96 -2.35 0.15 4.71
CA LEU A 96 -1.41 0.06 3.59
C LEU A 96 -0.16 -0.75 4.02
N PRO A 97 -0.31 -2.06 4.28
CA PRO A 97 0.85 -2.94 4.44
C PRO A 97 1.67 -2.91 3.15
N HIS A 98 2.98 -2.72 3.28
CA HIS A 98 3.88 -2.68 2.13
C HIS A 98 5.17 -3.41 2.45
N LEU A 99 5.81 -3.92 1.41
CA LEU A 99 7.06 -4.66 1.49
C LEU A 99 7.96 -4.25 0.31
N ARG A 100 9.24 -4.06 0.58
CA ARG A 100 10.26 -3.87 -0.45
C ARG A 100 11.21 -5.07 -0.45
N LEU A 101 11.31 -5.75 -1.57
CA LEU A 101 12.24 -6.85 -1.83
C LEU A 101 13.07 -6.52 -3.07
N GLY A 102 14.36 -6.88 -3.07
CA GLY A 102 15.26 -6.57 -4.18
C GLY A 102 14.97 -7.39 -5.45
N GLU A 103 14.28 -8.51 -5.28
CA GLU A 103 13.86 -9.46 -6.30
C GLU A 103 12.65 -8.94 -7.11
N ILE A 104 11.91 -7.98 -6.57
CA ILE A 104 10.72 -7.39 -7.20
C ILE A 104 11.14 -6.28 -8.16
N LYS A 105 11.00 -6.54 -9.46
CA LYS A 105 11.38 -5.59 -10.53
C LYS A 105 10.30 -4.54 -10.83
N GLN A 106 9.04 -4.89 -10.59
CA GLN A 106 7.88 -4.03 -10.85
C GLN A 106 6.96 -4.03 -9.63
N ALA A 107 6.40 -2.87 -9.30
CA ALA A 107 5.46 -2.76 -8.19
C ALA A 107 4.20 -3.58 -8.48
N GLU A 108 3.68 -4.24 -7.44
CA GLU A 108 2.42 -4.97 -7.48
C GLU A 108 1.50 -4.44 -6.38
N LEU A 109 0.21 -4.34 -6.68
CA LEU A 109 -0.80 -3.84 -5.76
C LEU A 109 -1.98 -4.81 -5.67
N ILE A 110 -2.40 -5.06 -4.44
CA ILE A 110 -3.67 -5.70 -4.13
C ILE A 110 -4.50 -4.73 -3.30
N ILE A 111 -5.75 -4.53 -3.69
CA ILE A 111 -6.73 -3.72 -2.96
C ILE A 111 -7.75 -4.69 -2.38
N ILE A 112 -7.91 -4.68 -1.06
CA ILE A 112 -8.91 -5.52 -0.38
C ILE A 112 -9.95 -4.61 0.25
N ARG A 113 -11.23 -4.91 0.00
CA ARG A 113 -12.37 -4.20 0.57
C ARG A 113 -13.19 -5.18 1.42
N THR A 114 -13.62 -4.70 2.57
CA THR A 114 -14.53 -5.42 3.48
C THR A 114 -15.78 -4.56 3.66
N ASP A 115 -16.94 -5.20 3.75
CA ASP A 115 -18.24 -4.58 4.02
C ASP A 115 -18.54 -4.44 5.53
#